data_AF-A0A2D6MAY3-F1
#
_entry.id   AF-A0A2D6MAY3-F1
#
_cell.length_a   1.000
_cell.length_b   1.000
_cell.length_c   1.000
_cell.angle_alpha   90.00
_cell.angle_beta   90.00
_cell.angle_gamma   90.00
#
_symmetry.space_group_name_H-M   'P 1'
#
loop_
_entity.id
_entity.type
_entity.pdbx_description
1 polymer ?
#
loop_
_entity_poly.entity_id
_entity_poly.type
_entity_poly.pdbx_seq_one_letter_code
_entity_poly.pdbx_strand_id
1 'polypeptide(L)' 'MLSSGDIIVHTVVSEFGVLIDRFNVLEDTERPLWAWNIWWNGSEAQTPRQCGAYTEEGLLILIQEGIFIHHKNS' A
#
# COMPACT_ATOMS: atom_id res chain seq x y z
N MET A 1 -12.02 -0.20 4.85
CA MET A 1 -11.81 0.22 3.44
C MET A 1 -10.60 1.12 3.40
N LEU A 2 -9.67 0.87 2.50
CA LEU A 2 -8.43 1.65 2.36
C LEU A 2 -8.72 3.02 1.77
N SER A 3 -7.95 4.02 2.16
CA SER A 3 -8.06 5.39 1.64
C SER A 3 -6.70 6.08 1.64
N SER A 4 -6.54 7.08 0.78
CA SER A 4 -5.36 7.94 0.79
C SER A 4 -5.14 8.53 2.18
N GLY A 5 -3.88 8.54 2.62
CA GLY A 5 -3.44 8.94 3.95
C GLY A 5 -3.44 7.81 4.98
N ASP A 6 -4.14 6.69 4.75
CA ASP A 6 -4.05 5.54 5.66
C ASP A 6 -2.60 5.03 5.76
N ILE A 7 -2.25 4.49 6.93
CA ILE A 7 -0.91 4.01 7.23
C ILE A 7 -0.91 2.47 7.19
N ILE A 8 0.10 1.91 6.56
CA ILE A 8 0.40 0.47 6.53
C ILE A 8 1.70 0.24 7.29
N VAL A 9 1.69 -0.64 8.28
CA VAL A 9 2.90 -1.01 9.04
C VAL A 9 3.31 -2.42 8.66
N HIS A 10 4.53 -2.59 8.19
CA HIS A 10 5.12 -3.91 7.92
C HIS A 10 5.72 -4.50 9.20
N THR A 11 5.12 -5.60 9.68
CA THR A 11 5.43 -6.18 11.00
C THR A 11 6.79 -6.87 11.08
N VAL A 12 7.28 -7.42 9.96
CA VAL A 12 8.54 -8.17 9.90
C VAL A 12 9.75 -7.25 9.94
N VAL A 13 9.73 -6.17 9.16
CA VAL A 13 10.86 -5.23 9.02
C VAL A 13 10.70 -3.95 9.85
N SER A 14 9.58 -3.80 10.56
CA SER A 14 9.27 -2.63 11.40
C SER A 14 9.29 -1.30 10.63
N GLU A 15 8.80 -1.33 9.40
CA GLU A 15 8.67 -0.16 8.52
C GLU A 15 7.21 0.27 8.44
N PHE A 16 6.97 1.51 8.04
CA PHE A 16 5.63 1.97 7.76
C PHE A 16 5.57 2.72 6.43
N GLY A 17 4.41 2.65 5.78
CA GLY A 17 4.14 3.34 4.55
C GLY A 17 2.79 4.05 4.60
N VAL A 18 2.65 5.10 3.80
CA VAL A 18 1.42 5.87 3.67
C VAL A 18 0.82 5.61 2.30
N LEU A 19 -0.48 5.27 2.27
CA LEU A 19 -1.23 5.15 1.02
C LEU A 19 -1.36 6.53 0.37
N ILE A 20 -0.85 6.70 -0.84
CA ILE A 20 -0.84 7.98 -1.54
C ILE A 20 -2.06 8.09 -2.45
N ASP A 21 -2.12 7.23 -3.47
CA ASP A 21 -3.19 7.23 -4.47
C ASP A 21 -3.55 5.81 -4.90
N ARG A 22 -4.80 5.67 -5.36
CA ARG A 22 -5.36 4.44 -5.91
C ARG A 22 -5.53 4.61 -7.40
N PHE A 23 -5.01 3.68 -8.18
CA PHE A 23 -5.06 3.74 -9.64
C PHE A 23 -5.45 2.39 -10.24
N ASN A 24 -6.02 2.42 -11.44
CA ASN A 24 -6.34 1.21 -12.20
C ASN A 24 -5.15 0.86 -13.09
N VAL A 25 -4.47 -0.24 -12.80
CA VAL A 25 -3.26 -0.70 -13.50
C VAL A 25 -3.53 -0.97 -14.98
N LEU A 26 -4.74 -1.44 -15.33
CA LEU A 26 -5.07 -1.86 -16.69
C LEU A 26 -5.65 -0.74 -17.55
N GLU A 27 -6.00 0.41 -16.95
CA GLU A 27 -6.77 1.49 -17.59
C GLU A 27 -8.12 1.04 -18.20
N ASP A 28 -8.53 -0.22 -17.99
CA ASP A 28 -9.80 -0.81 -18.40
C ASP A 28 -10.86 -0.59 -17.32
N THR A 29 -11.90 0.16 -17.65
CA THR A 29 -12.99 0.50 -16.72
C THR A 29 -13.99 -0.64 -16.51
N GLU A 30 -14.09 -1.62 -17.41
CA GLU A 30 -15.01 -2.75 -17.25
C GLU A 30 -14.45 -3.83 -16.31
N ARG A 31 -13.12 -3.97 -16.27
CA ARG A 31 -12.41 -4.97 -15.47
C ARG A 31 -11.20 -4.35 -14.77
N PRO A 32 -11.42 -3.43 -13.82
CA PRO A 32 -10.32 -2.70 -13.21
C PRO A 32 -9.46 -3.61 -12.33
N LEU A 33 -8.15 -3.44 -12.42
CA LEU A 33 -7.19 -3.97 -11.46
C LEU A 33 -6.67 -2.82 -10.61
N TRP A 34 -7.22 -2.66 -9.41
CA TRP A 34 -6.85 -1.57 -8.52
C TRP A 34 -5.52 -1.84 -7.84
N ALA A 35 -4.67 -0.82 -7.79
CA ALA A 35 -3.43 -0.80 -7.03
C ALA A 35 -3.29 0.49 -6.24
N TRP A 36 -2.44 0.45 -5.23
CA TRP A 36 -2.09 1.54 -4.35
C TRP A 36 -0.62 1.87 -4.47
N ASN A 37 -0.36 3.15 -4.67
CA ASN A 37 0.95 3.74 -4.49
C ASN A 37 1.19 3.95 -2.99
N ILE A 38 2.26 3.35 -2.46
CA ILE A 38 2.61 3.45 -1.04
C ILE A 38 3.98 4.12 -0.90
N TRP A 39 4.02 5.19 -0.13
CA TRP A 39 5.26 5.84 0.28
C TRP A 39 5.79 5.18 1.54
N TRP A 40 6.88 4.43 1.45
CA TRP A 40 7.51 3.75 2.59
C TRP A 40 8.56 4.61 3.30
N ASN A 41 8.69 4.41 4.61
CA ASN A 41 9.70 5.00 5.46
C ASN A 41 10.36 3.90 6.32
N GLY A 42 11.67 3.67 6.14
CA GLY A 42 12.37 2.51 6.69
C GLY A 42 13.72 2.19 6.05
N SER A 43 14.27 1.01 6.30
CA SER A 43 15.50 0.50 5.65
C SER A 43 15.33 0.15 4.17
N GLU A 44 14.11 -0.18 3.72
CA GLU A 44 13.76 -0.21 2.29
C GLU A 44 13.67 1.22 1.69
N ALA A 45 13.82 2.25 2.53
CA ALA A 45 13.76 3.65 2.12
C ALA A 45 15.05 4.22 1.48
N GLN A 46 15.95 3.41 0.92
CA GLN A 46 17.26 3.89 0.45
C GLN A 46 17.40 4.33 -1.03
N THR A 47 16.34 4.66 -1.77
CA THR A 47 16.47 5.28 -3.12
C THR A 47 15.34 6.25 -3.47
N PRO A 48 15.57 7.28 -4.31
CA PRO A 48 14.65 8.41 -4.55
C PRO A 48 13.35 8.08 -5.32
N ARG A 49 12.88 6.83 -5.31
CA ARG A 49 11.69 6.33 -6.04
C ARG A 49 10.78 5.43 -5.18
N GLN A 50 10.57 5.72 -3.90
CA GLN A 50 9.69 4.92 -3.02
C GLN A 50 8.21 5.22 -3.21
N CYS A 51 7.69 4.85 -4.38
CA CYS A 51 6.30 4.45 -4.50
C CYS A 51 6.31 2.96 -4.82
N GLY A 52 6.19 2.12 -3.78
CA GLY A 52 5.99 0.69 -3.98
C GLY A 52 4.52 0.48 -4.30
N ALA A 53 4.21 0.06 -5.52
CA ALA A 53 2.83 -0.23 -5.91
C ALA A 53 2.43 -1.63 -5.44
N TYR A 54 1.28 -1.74 -4.78
CA TYR A 54 0.66 -3.01 -4.39
C TYR A 54 -0.72 -3.10 -5.02
N THR A 55 -1.09 -4.25 -5.59
CA THR A 55 -2.50 -4.47 -5.92
C THR A 55 -3.34 -4.37 -4.65
N GLU A 56 -4.54 -3.80 -4.74
CA GLU A 56 -5.43 -3.66 -3.58
C GLU A 56 -5.75 -5.02 -2.97
N GLU A 57 -5.99 -6.02 -3.82
CA GLU A 57 -6.19 -7.41 -3.38
C GLU A 57 -4.96 -7.97 -2.64
N GLY A 58 -3.76 -7.80 -3.20
CA GLY A 58 -2.53 -8.25 -2.56
C GLY A 58 -2.30 -7.56 -1.21
N LEU A 59 -2.57 -6.26 -1.14
CA LEU A 59 -2.46 -5.48 0.09
C LEU A 59 -3.45 -5.98 1.17
N LEU A 60 -4.68 -6.30 0.78
CA LEU A 60 -5.69 -6.86 1.70
C LEU A 60 -5.31 -8.25 2.21
N ILE A 61 -4.75 -9.11 1.35
CA ILE A 61 -4.24 -10.42 1.76
C ILE A 61 -3.11 -10.25 2.79
N LEU A 62 -2.14 -9.36 2.54
CA LEU A 62 -1.04 -9.11 3.47
C LEU A 62 -1.52 -8.55 4.83
N ILE A 63 -2.58 -7.73 4.82
CA ILE A 63 -3.23 -7.25 6.04
C ILE A 63 -3.92 -8.40 6.78
N GLN A 64 -4.66 -9.25 6.06
CA GLN A 64 -5.36 -10.39 6.64
C GLN A 64 -4.40 -11.42 7.28
N GLU A 65 -3.24 -11.64 6.66
CA GLU A 65 -2.20 -12.55 7.16
C GLU A 65 -1.36 -11.93 8.31
N GLY A 66 -1.60 -10.66 8.68
CA GLY A 66 -0.88 -9.97 9.75
C GLY A 66 0.57 -9.58 9.40
N ILE A 67 0.95 -9.71 8.13
CA ILE A 67 2.23 -9.21 7.61
C ILE A 67 2.21 -7.68 7.62
N PHE A 68 1.06 -7.11 7.26
CA PHE A 68 0.78 -5.69 7.34
C PHE A 68 -0.29 -5.38 8.39
N ILE A 69 -0.17 -4.23 9.05
CA ILE A 69 -1.21 -3.68 9.92
C ILE A 69 -1.71 -2.37 9.31
N HIS A 70 -3.03 -2.25 9.16
CA HIS A 70 -3.67 -1.06 8.63
C HIS A 70 -4.13 -0.13 9.75
N HIS A 71 -3.77 1.15 9.65
CA HIS A 71 -4.28 2.22 10.49
C HIS A 71 -4.97 3.28 9.65
N LYS A 72 -6.21 3.57 10.01
CA LYS A 72 -7.03 4.62 9.38
C LYS A 72 -6.48 6.01 9.72
N ASN A 73 -6.28 6.85 8.71
CA ASN A 73 -6.10 8.29 8.93
C ASN A 73 -7.48 8.93 9.06
N SER A 74 -7.69 9.67 10.15
CA SER A 74 -9.01 10.20 10.56
C SER A 74 -9.40 11.44 9.78
#